data_AF-A0A7X9FTI3-F1
#
_entry.id   AF-A0A7X9FTI3-F1
#
_cell.length_a   1.000
_cell.length_b   1.000
_cell.length_c   1.000
_cell.angle_alpha   90.00
_cell.angle_beta   90.00
_cell.angle_gamma   90.00
#
_symmetry.space_group_name_H-M   'P 1'
#
loop_
_entity.id
_entity.type
_entity.pdbx_description
1 polymer ?
#
loop_
_entity_poly.entity_id
_entity_poly.type
_entity_poly.pdbx_seq_one_letter_code
_entity_poly.pdbx_strand_id
1 'polypeptide(L)' 'MHISRAHLRDIEKGRKAANPARAAQFAKILNYPEQQSLKIAVQDLLQEAKLNYKVGLKAAS' A
#
# COMPACT_ATOMS: atom_id res chain seq x y z
N MET A 1 6.46 13.11 8.00
CA MET A 1 6.65 11.86 7.24
C MET A 1 8.08 11.84 6.71
N HIS A 2 8.96 10.95 7.18
CA HIS A 2 10.33 10.85 6.65
C HIS A 2 10.36 9.89 5.45
N ILE A 3 9.87 10.35 4.30
CA ILE A 3 10.04 9.68 3.00
C ILE A 3 10.93 10.56 2.14
N SER A 4 11.96 9.98 1.53
CA SER A 4 12.75 10.71 0.53
C SER A 4 11.95 10.83 -0.76
N ARG A 5 12.16 11.92 -1.50
CA ARG A 5 11.53 12.11 -2.83
C ARG A 5 11.86 10.95 -3.78
N ALA A 6 13.08 10.40 -3.68
CA ALA A 6 13.48 9.23 -4.44
C ALA A 6 12.61 8.00 -4.14
N HIS A 7 12.33 7.76 -2.85
CA HIS A 7 11.46 6.66 -2.44
C HIS A 7 10.02 6.86 -2.94
N LEU A 8 9.48 8.07 -2.83
CA LEU A 8 8.14 8.38 -3.34
C LEU A 8 8.05 8.12 -4.85
N ARG A 9 9.01 8.63 -5.61
CA ARG A 9 9.09 8.44 -7.06
C ARG A 9 9.19 6.96 -7.46
N ASP A 10 9.89 6.15 -6.68
CA ASP A 10 10.00 4.72 -6.97
C ASP A 10 8.69 3.99 -6.71
N ILE A 11 7.89 4.40 -5.71
CA ILE A 11 6.51 3.91 -5.53
C ILE A 11 5.64 4.32 -6.71
N GLU A 12 5.64 5.60 -7.09
CA GLU A 12 4.82 6.13 -8.19
C GLU A 12 5.12 5.47 -9.54
N LYS A 13 6.39 5.07 -9.75
CA LYS A 13 6.82 4.36 -10.97
C LYS A 13 6.66 2.85 -10.89
N GLY A 14 6.03 2.33 -9.84
CA GLY A 14 5.81 0.88 -9.65
C GLY A 14 7.09 0.07 -9.44
N ARG A 15 8.19 0.73 -9.05
CA ARG A 15 9.48 0.06 -8.79
C ARG A 15 9.57 -0.51 -7.38
N LYS A 16 8.70 -0.06 -6.47
CA LYS A 16 8.54 -0.56 -5.11
C LYS A 16 7.07 -0.54 -4.72
N ALA A 17 6.56 -1.65 -4.20
CA ALA A 17 5.26 -1.66 -3.53
C ALA A 17 5.30 -0.86 -2.22
N ALA A 18 4.22 -0.14 -1.92
CA ALA A 18 4.02 0.41 -0.58
C ALA A 18 3.66 -0.74 0.37
N ASN A 19 4.36 -0.85 1.50
CA ASN A 19 3.93 -1.78 2.55
C ASN A 19 2.66 -1.26 3.26
N PRO A 20 1.92 -2.12 3.99
CA PRO A 20 0.66 -1.73 4.64
C PRO A 20 0.80 -0.54 5.59
N ALA A 21 1.91 -0.46 6.34
CA ALA A 21 2.16 0.66 7.26
C ALA A 21 2.24 2.01 6.51
N ARG A 22 2.87 2.04 5.34
CA ARG A 22 2.93 3.25 4.50
C ARG A 22 1.60 3.57 3.85
N ALA A 23 0.87 2.56 3.41
CA ALA A 23 -0.46 2.75 2.85
C ALA A 23 -1.42 3.40 3.86
N ALA A 24 -1.38 3.01 5.13
CA ALA A 24 -2.14 3.67 6.20
C ALA A 24 -1.72 5.14 6.40
N GLN A 25 -0.42 5.43 6.36
CA GLN A 25 0.07 6.80 6.47
C GLN A 25 -0.36 7.67 5.29
N PHE A 26 -0.26 7.16 4.06
CA PHE A 26 -0.72 7.85 2.87
C PHE A 26 -2.23 8.06 2.87
N ALA A 27 -3.01 7.06 3.30
CA ALA A 27 -4.46 7.19 3.42
C ALA A 27 -4.86 8.39 4.29
N LYS A 28 -4.19 8.56 5.45
CA LYS A 28 -4.43 9.69 6.35
C LYS A 28 -4.05 11.03 5.73
N ILE A 29 -2.90 11.10 5.07
CA ILE A 29 -2.37 12.36 4.49
C ILE A 29 -3.18 12.79 3.26
N LEU A 30 -3.54 11.83 2.42
CA LEU A 30 -4.26 12.05 1.16
C LEU A 30 -5.78 12.03 1.32
N ASN A 31 -6.27 11.83 2.55
CA ASN A 31 -7.69 11.69 2.87
C ASN A 31 -8.41 10.61 2.04
N TYR A 32 -7.74 9.47 1.86
CA TYR A 32 -8.31 8.28 1.21
C TYR A 32 -8.78 7.25 2.25
N PRO A 33 -9.75 6.37 1.91
CA PRO A 33 -10.17 5.29 2.79
C PRO A 33 -8.99 4.37 3.16
N GLU A 34 -8.70 4.25 4.46
CA GLU A 34 -7.57 3.48 4.99
C GLU A 34 -7.64 2.01 4.61
N GLN A 35 -8.81 1.38 4.81
CA GLN A 35 -9.03 -0.03 4.49
C GLN A 35 -8.81 -0.33 3.00
N GLN A 36 -9.25 0.56 2.10
CA GLN A 36 -9.04 0.37 0.67
C GLN A 36 -7.56 0.50 0.30
N SER A 37 -6.87 1.49 0.88
CA SER A 37 -5.44 1.74 0.65
C SER A 37 -4.60 0.55 1.13
N LEU A 38 -4.92 0.00 2.31
CA LEU A 38 -4.29 -1.20 2.86
C LEU A 38 -4.52 -2.42 1.96
N LYS A 39 -5.75 -2.61 1.48
CA LYS A 39 -6.08 -3.74 0.60
C LYS A 39 -5.27 -3.71 -0.70
N ILE A 40 -5.16 -2.54 -1.32
CA ILE A 40 -4.37 -2.34 -2.55
C ILE A 40 -2.90 -2.66 -2.27
N ALA A 41 -2.31 -2.10 -1.21
CA ALA A 41 -0.92 -2.35 -0.85
C ALA A 41 -0.58 -3.85 -0.66
N VAL A 42 -1.45 -4.60 0.03
CA VAL A 42 -1.24 -6.05 0.20
C VAL A 42 -1.46 -6.80 -1.11
N GLN A 43 -2.43 -6.37 -1.92
CA GLN A 43 -2.70 -7.00 -3.21
C GLN A 43 -1.51 -6.84 -4.18
N ASP A 44 -0.88 -5.67 -4.19
CA ASP A 44 0.31 -5.38 -5.00
C ASP A 44 1.49 -6.25 -4.58
N LEU A 45 1.70 -6.45 -3.27
CA LEU A 45 2.75 -7.34 -2.75
C LEU A 45 2.55 -8.80 -3.21
N LEU A 46 1.30 -9.29 -3.23
CA LEU A 46 0.99 -10.62 -3.73
C LEU A 46 1.21 -10.73 -5.24
N GLN A 47 0.87 -9.69 -6.00
CA GLN A 47 1.12 -9.63 -7.44
C GLN A 47 2.61 -9.60 -7.76
N GLU A 48 3.41 -8.81 -7.04
CA GLU A 48 4.87 -8.76 -7.17
C GLU A 48 5.50 -10.13 -6.89
N ALA A 49 4.98 -10.86 -5.89
CA ALA A 49 5.38 -12.22 -5.58
C ALA A 49 4.81 -13.30 -6.53
N LYS A 50 4.04 -12.92 -7.56
CA LYS A 50 3.34 -13.83 -8.49
C LYS A 50 2.43 -14.85 -7.80
N LEU A 51 1.83 -14.45 -6.68
CA LEU A 51 0.91 -15.26 -5.91
C LEU A 51 -0.54 -14.96 -6.31
N ASN A 52 -1.26 -15.97 -6.76
CA ASN A 52 -2.63 -15.84 -7.28
C ASN A 52 -3.69 -15.81 -6.16
N TYR A 53 -3.66 -14.78 -5.34
CA TYR A 53 -4.61 -14.57 -4.25
C TYR A 53 -5.31 -13.21 -4.34
N LYS A 54 -6.51 -13.14 -3.77
CA LYS A 54 -7.29 -11.90 -3.64
C LYS A 54 -7.37 -11.48 -2.18
N VAL A 55 -7.03 -10.22 -1.91
CA VAL A 55 -7.03 -9.69 -0.54
C VAL A 55 -8.43 -9.27 -0.11
N GLY A 56 -8.87 -9.74 1.06
CA GLY A 56 -10.03 -9.24 1.79
C GLY A 56 -9.60 -8.78 3.18
N LEU A 57 -9.95 -7.54 3.54
CA LEU A 57 -9.69 -7.00 4.88
C LEU A 57 -11.00 -6.95 5.68
N LYS A 58 -10.92 -7.39 6.93
CA LYS A 58 -11.97 -7.24 7.93
C LYS A 58 -11.40 -6.47 9.11
N ALA A 59 -12.22 -5.63 9.74
CA ALA A 59 -11.82 -4.98 10.98
C ALA A 59 -11.55 -6.05 12.05
N ALA A 60 -10.50 -5.84 12.85
CA ALA A 60 -10.29 -6.62 14.05
C ALA A 60 -11.34 -6.15 15.08
N SER A 61 -12.13 -7.11 15.57
CA SER A 61 -13.09 -6.94 16.68
C SER A 61 -12.42 -7.15 18.02
#